data_AF-Q117J4-F1
#
_entry.id   AF-Q117J4-F1
#
_cell.length_a   1.000
_cell.length_b   1.000
_cell.length_c   1.000
_cell.angle_alpha   90.00
_cell.angle_beta   90.00
_cell.angle_gamma   90.00
#
_symmetry.space_group_name_H-M   'P 1'
#
loop_
_entity.id
_entity.type
_entity.pdbx_description
1 polymer ?
#
loop_
_entity_poly.entity_id
_entity_poly.type
_entity_poly.pdbx_seq_one_letter_code
_entity_poly.pdbx_strand_id
1 'polypeptide(L)'
;MKVVFNSNATIQAVETAVKNIVYQNISDNPKNGTRTLEIKITDGDGDNKSSNTLNRIVNVNSINQPPILTVPENQTAKEDKNSISKELVLKILTEITFV
;
A
#
# COMPACT_ATOMS: atom_id res chain seq x y z
N MET A 1 -18.36 -13.70 -4.72
CA MET A 1 -19.09 -14.54 -3.74
C MET A 1 -20.46 -14.87 -4.30
N LYS A 2 -20.95 -16.11 -4.13
CA LYS A 2 -22.31 -16.52 -4.53
C LYS A 2 -22.95 -17.21 -3.33
N VAL A 3 -24.14 -16.77 -2.94
CA VAL A 3 -24.96 -17.41 -1.92
C VAL A 3 -26.13 -18.07 -2.62
N VAL A 4 -26.38 -19.35 -2.33
CA VAL A 4 -27.52 -20.11 -2.85
C VAL A 4 -28.42 -20.43 -1.66
N PHE A 5 -29.66 -19.98 -1.74
CA PHE A 5 -30.67 -20.24 -0.72
C PHE A 5 -31.30 -21.61 -0.95
N ASN A 6 -31.70 -22.27 0.13
CA ASN A 6 -32.42 -23.55 0.04
C ASN A 6 -33.92 -23.32 -0.17
N SER A 7 -34.68 -24.41 -0.34
CA SER A 7 -36.13 -24.39 -0.58
C SER A 7 -36.96 -23.78 0.57
N ASN A 8 -36.37 -23.60 1.75
CA ASN A 8 -37.06 -23.05 2.92
C ASN A 8 -36.82 -21.54 3.08
N ALA A 9 -36.08 -20.91 2.17
CA ALA A 9 -35.77 -19.51 2.27
C ALA A 9 -37.02 -18.64 2.09
N THR A 10 -37.29 -17.80 3.09
CA THR A 10 -38.35 -16.80 3.04
C THR A 10 -37.78 -15.46 2.58
N ILE A 11 -38.64 -14.58 2.06
CA ILE A 11 -38.26 -13.22 1.67
C ILE A 11 -37.57 -12.49 2.84
N GLN A 12 -38.14 -12.59 4.05
CA GLN A 12 -37.58 -11.97 5.25
C GLN A 12 -36.17 -12.49 5.60
N ALA A 13 -35.92 -13.80 5.41
CA ALA A 13 -34.61 -14.38 5.65
C ALA A 13 -33.57 -13.87 4.65
N VAL A 14 -33.94 -13.79 3.36
CA VAL A 14 -33.07 -13.24 2.31
C VAL A 14 -32.75 -11.77 2.55
N GLU A 15 -33.76 -10.96 2.89
CA GLU A 15 -33.55 -9.55 3.23
C GLU A 15 -32.61 -9.37 4.43
N THR A 16 -32.82 -10.16 5.48
CA THR A 16 -31.97 -10.16 6.67
C THR A 16 -30.54 -10.55 6.31
N ALA A 17 -30.35 -11.56 5.46
CA ALA A 17 -29.03 -11.98 5.02
C ALA A 17 -28.31 -10.87 4.24
N VAL A 18 -28.99 -10.22 3.28
CA VAL A 18 -28.42 -9.14 2.48
C VAL A 18 -28.07 -7.92 3.34
N LYS A 19 -28.91 -7.57 4.32
CA LYS A 19 -28.66 -6.46 5.27
C LYS A 19 -27.43 -6.71 6.17
N ASN A 20 -27.06 -7.97 6.39
CA ASN A 20 -25.94 -8.35 7.24
C ASN A 20 -24.63 -8.61 6.45
N ILE A 21 -24.57 -8.29 5.15
CA ILE A 21 -23.32 -8.39 4.39
C ILE A 21 -22.37 -7.27 4.86
N VAL A 22 -21.18 -7.67 5.33
CA VAL A 22 -20.16 -6.74 5.84
C VAL A 22 -18.88 -6.88 5.01
N TYR A 23 -18.25 -5.75 4.69
CA TYR A 23 -16.89 -5.72 4.16
C TYR A 23 -15.87 -5.85 5.30
N GLN A 24 -14.91 -6.76 5.15
CA GLN A 24 -13.78 -6.91 6.06
C GLN A 24 -12.46 -6.77 5.30
N ASN A 25 -11.54 -5.98 5.84
CA ASN A 25 -10.15 -5.94 5.40
C ASN A 25 -9.28 -6.60 6.47
N ILE A 26 -8.52 -7.63 6.09
CA ILE A 26 -7.66 -8.40 7.00
C ILE A 26 -6.18 -7.97 6.94
N SER A 27 -5.85 -6.95 6.15
CA SER A 27 -4.49 -6.40 6.06
C SER A 27 -4.21 -5.43 7.20
N ASP A 28 -3.04 -5.57 7.83
CA ASP A 28 -2.52 -4.61 8.81
C ASP A 28 -2.12 -3.26 8.16
N ASN A 29 -2.00 -3.23 6.83
CA ASN A 29 -1.79 -2.02 6.04
C ASN A 29 -2.92 -1.90 4.99
N PRO A 30 -4.11 -1.40 5.37
CA PRO A 30 -5.21 -1.21 4.45
C PRO A 30 -4.88 -0.12 3.43
N LYS A 31 -5.01 -0.44 2.14
CA LYS A 31 -4.86 0.54 1.05
C LYS A 31 -6.04 1.51 1.05
N ASN A 32 -5.74 2.81 1.20
CA ASN A 32 -6.74 3.87 1.10
C ASN A 32 -7.52 3.76 -0.24
N GLY A 33 -8.82 3.99 -0.17
CA GLY A 33 -9.65 4.25 -1.34
C GLY A 33 -11.03 3.63 -1.22
N THR A 34 -11.79 3.76 -2.30
CA THR A 34 -13.16 3.27 -2.38
C THR A 34 -13.20 1.79 -2.75
N ARG A 35 -14.14 1.05 -2.15
CA ARG A 35 -14.54 -0.30 -2.57
C ARG A 35 -16.02 -0.28 -2.92
N THR A 36 -16.36 -0.85 -4.06
CA THR A 36 -17.76 -0.98 -4.51
C THR A 36 -18.18 -2.43 -4.32
N LEU A 37 -19.23 -2.64 -3.52
CA LEU A 37 -19.92 -3.92 -3.41
C LEU A 37 -21.12 -3.87 -4.35
N GLU A 38 -21.12 -4.76 -5.34
CA GLU A 38 -22.23 -4.95 -6.27
C GLU A 38 -23.02 -6.19 -5.86
N ILE A 39 -24.32 -6.01 -5.63
CA ILE A 39 -25.21 -7.10 -5.18
C ILE A 39 -26.31 -7.29 -6.23
N LYS A 40 -26.51 -8.53 -6.63
CA LYS A 40 -27.54 -8.96 -7.57
C LYS A 40 -28.21 -10.23 -7.05
N ILE A 41 -29.54 -10.27 -7.09
CA ILE A 41 -30.35 -11.37 -6.57
C ILE A 41 -31.19 -11.96 -7.70
N THR A 42 -31.40 -13.28 -7.68
CA THR A 42 -32.31 -13.99 -8.60
C THR A 42 -33.16 -14.95 -7.77
N ASP A 43 -34.43 -15.08 -8.12
CA ASP A 43 -35.40 -15.98 -7.49
C ASP A 43 -35.50 -17.35 -8.18
N GLY A 44 -34.87 -17.49 -9.35
CA GLY A 44 -34.82 -18.75 -10.10
C GLY A 44 -35.98 -18.96 -11.09
N ASP A 45 -36.95 -18.05 -11.17
CA ASP A 45 -38.15 -18.17 -12.03
C ASP A 45 -37.90 -17.70 -13.47
N GLY A 46 -36.89 -18.29 -14.13
CA GLY A 46 -36.64 -18.17 -15.56
C GLY A 46 -35.58 -17.13 -16.00
N ASP A 47 -35.05 -17.35 -17.21
CA ASP A 47 -34.08 -16.56 -18.00
C ASP A 47 -33.34 -15.43 -17.30
N ASN A 48 -32.58 -15.76 -16.25
CA ASN A 48 -31.68 -14.82 -15.57
C ASN A 48 -32.36 -13.53 -15.10
N LYS A 49 -33.68 -13.55 -14.85
CA LYS A 49 -34.41 -12.43 -14.26
C LYS A 49 -33.79 -12.19 -12.89
N SER A 50 -33.00 -11.14 -12.85
CA SER A 50 -32.28 -10.71 -11.67
C SER A 50 -32.84 -9.37 -11.24
N SER A 51 -32.70 -9.06 -9.96
CA SER A 51 -32.91 -7.70 -9.48
C SER A 51 -32.02 -6.70 -10.23
N ASN A 52 -32.37 -5.42 -10.12
CA ASN A 52 -31.40 -4.36 -10.39
C ASN A 52 -30.13 -4.57 -9.56
N THR A 53 -28.98 -4.17 -10.10
CA THR A 53 -27.72 -4.20 -9.35
C THR A 53 -27.75 -3.13 -8.27
N LEU A 54 -27.53 -3.56 -7.03
CA LEU A 54 -27.40 -2.69 -5.89
C LEU A 54 -25.92 -2.38 -5.65
N ASN A 55 -25.55 -1.11 -5.74
CA ASN A 55 -24.19 -0.66 -5.45
C ASN A 55 -24.10 -0.14 -4.02
N ARG A 56 -23.08 -0.59 -3.29
CA ARG A 56 -22.74 -0.10 -1.95
C ARG A 56 -21.28 0.31 -1.91
N ILE A 57 -21.06 1.54 -1.49
CA ILE A 57 -19.73 2.15 -1.40
C ILE A 57 -19.19 1.96 0.01
N VAL A 58 -17.97 1.45 0.11
CA VAL A 58 -17.20 1.36 1.35
C VAL A 58 -15.93 2.17 1.19
N ASN A 59 -15.74 3.15 2.07
CA ASN A 59 -14.54 3.96 2.11
C ASN A 59 -13.53 3.31 3.05
N VAL A 60 -12.37 2.95 2.52
CA VAL A 60 -11.27 2.37 3.30
C VAL A 60 -10.23 3.45 3.54
N ASN A 61 -9.94 3.72 4.81
CA ASN A 61 -8.86 4.62 5.21
C ASN A 61 -7.62 3.82 5.54
N SER A 62 -6.44 4.32 5.16
CA SER A 62 -5.18 3.80 5.69
C SER A 62 -5.05 4.16 7.18
N ILE A 63 -4.34 3.32 7.92
CA ILE A 63 -4.02 3.55 9.33
C ILE A 63 -2.54 3.92 9.47
N ASN A 64 -2.18 4.51 10.60
CA ASN A 64 -0.78 4.82 10.91
C ASN A 64 0.08 3.55 10.90
N GLN A 65 1.26 3.61 10.29
CA GLN A 65 2.22 2.50 10.19
C GLN A 65 3.51 2.85 10.97
N PRO A 66 4.23 1.85 11.52
CA PRO A 66 5.51 2.11 12.17
C PRO A 66 6.54 2.65 11.16
N PRO A 67 7.48 3.50 11.61
CA PRO A 67 8.56 3.96 10.74
C PRO A 67 9.45 2.78 10.30
N ILE A 68 9.95 2.85 9.07
CA ILE A 68 10.91 1.88 8.52
C ILE A 68 12.30 2.50 8.57
N LEU A 69 13.25 1.84 9.24
CA LEU A 69 14.67 2.22 9.20
C LEU A 69 15.39 1.37 8.15
N THR A 70 15.83 2.01 7.06
CA THR A 70 16.74 1.40 6.10
C THR A 70 18.16 1.83 6.44
N VAL A 71 19.02 0.87 6.78
CA VAL A 71 20.44 1.15 7.03
C VAL A 71 21.19 1.12 5.69
N PRO A 72 21.96 2.17 5.33
CA PRO A 72 22.79 2.14 4.13
C PRO A 72 23.80 0.99 4.18
N GLU A 73 24.17 0.48 3.01
CA GLU A 73 25.33 -0.43 2.90
C GLU A 73 26.62 0.25 3.39
N ASN A 74 27.68 -0.54 3.59
CA ASN A 74 28.98 -0.05 4.07
C ASN A 74 29.43 1.19 3.27
N GLN A 75 29.62 2.30 3.99
CA GLN A 75 30.13 3.54 3.42
C GLN A 75 31.65 3.55 3.53
N THR A 76 32.33 3.86 2.43
CA THR A 76 33.78 4.12 2.44
C THR A 76 34.01 5.62 2.24
N ALA A 77 34.71 6.26 3.17
CA ALA A 77 35.21 7.61 3.00
C ALA A 77 36.71 7.58 2.72
N LYS A 78 37.18 8.43 1.80
CA LYS A 78 38.60 8.74 1.71
C LYS A 78 38.89 9.72 2.85
N GLU A 79 39.64 9.30 3.84
CA GLU A 79 40.32 10.23 4.74
C GLU A 79 41.16 11.18 3.86
N ASP A 80 41.07 12.47 4.15
CA ASP A 80 41.86 13.50 3.51
C ASP A 80 43.33 13.15 3.65
N LYS A 81 43.92 12.67 2.55
CA LYS A 81 45.37 12.53 2.46
C LYS A 81 45.96 13.93 2.41
N ASN A 82 46.06 14.54 3.58
CA ASN A 82 46.96 15.61 3.98
C ASN A 82 47.43 16.48 2.79
N SER A 83 46.59 17.43 2.38
CA SER A 83 46.85 18.37 1.26
C SER A 83 48.06 19.30 1.46
N ILE A 84 48.90 19.07 2.47
CA ILE A 84 50.06 19.91 2.81
C ILE A 84 51.41 19.39 2.31
N SER A 85 51.48 18.30 1.54
CA SER A 85 52.78 17.71 1.14
C SER A 85 53.33 18.12 -0.23
N LYS A 86 52.56 18.80 -1.10
CA LYS A 86 53.05 19.18 -2.45
C LYS A 86 53.28 20.67 -2.64
N GLU A 87 52.49 21.53 -1.98
CA GLU A 87 52.58 22.98 -2.16
C GLU A 87 53.67 23.63 -1.29
N LEU A 88 53.97 23.02 -0.12
CA LEU A 88 55.04 23.49 0.77
C LEU A 88 56.44 23.11 0.26
N VAL A 89 56.58 21.95 -0.40
CA VAL A 89 57.85 21.48 -0.97
C VAL A 89 58.25 22.34 -2.17
N LEU A 90 57.30 22.74 -3.01
CA LEU A 90 57.58 23.55 -4.20
C LEU A 90 58.05 24.97 -3.86
N LYS A 91 57.53 25.59 -2.78
CA LYS A 91 57.94 26.93 -2.32
C LYS A 91 59.38 26.98 -1.79
N ILE A 92 59.81 25.97 -1.02
CA ILE A 92 61.16 25.92 -0.46
C ILE A 92 62.21 25.71 -1.57
N LEU A 93 61.88 24.95 -2.61
CA LEU A 93 62.79 24.68 -3.74
C LEU A 93 62.99 25.91 -4.65
N THR A 94 62.01 26.80 -4.78
CA THR A 94 62.14 28.02 -5.59
C THR A 94 62.94 29.13 -4.90
N GLU A 95 62.89 29.21 -3.57
CA GLU A 95 63.58 30.26 -2.80
C GLU A 95 65.08 29.98 -2.52
N ILE A 96 65.60 28.81 -2.93
CA ILE A 96 67.02 28.41 -2.72
C ILE A 96 67.90 28.67 -3.96
N THR A 97 67.39 29.33 -5.00
CA THR A 97 68.22 29.67 -6.17
C THR A 97 69.14 30.85 -5.84
N PHE A 98 70.35 30.57 -5.38
CA PHE A 98 71.42 31.57 -5.20
C PHE A 98 71.86 32.14 -6.55
N VAL A 99 71.67 33.44 -6.74
CA VAL A 99 72.58 34.31 -7.50
C VAL A 99 72.81 35.57 -6.70
#